data_AF-Q0B0D8-F1
#
_entry.id   AF-Q0B0D8-F1
#
_cell.length_a   1.000
_cell.length_b   1.000
_cell.length_c   1.000
_cell.angle_alpha   90.00
_cell.angle_beta   90.00
_cell.angle_gamma   90.00
#
_symmetry.space_group_name_H-M   'P 1'
#
loop_
_entity.id
_entity.type
_entity.pdbx_description
1 polymer ?
#
loop_
_entity_poly.entity_id
_entity_poly.type
_entity_poly.pdbx_seq_one_letter_code
_entity_poly.pdbx_strand_id
1 'polypeptide(L)'
;MKIYLDVCCLNRPFDDQTQNKIRIESDAILAILSKCISGEWKLISSEVLDIEIKNTPDKWRRNKVYQLYKPAKEKIMLNDKIINRAIEIQSFGIKSFDSLHIA
;
A
#
# COMPACT_ATOMS: atom_id res chain seq x y z
N MET A 1 -7.80 15.34 -0.48
CA MET A 1 -7.61 14.27 0.54
C MET A 1 -6.31 13.53 0.23
N LYS A 2 -5.56 13.10 1.26
CA LYS A 2 -4.34 12.29 1.12
C LYS A 2 -4.68 10.82 1.39
N ILE A 3 -4.20 9.91 0.55
CA ILE A 3 -4.51 8.47 0.63
C ILE A 3 -3.20 7.69 0.64
N TYR A 4 -3.11 6.75 1.58
CA TYR A 4 -2.05 5.76 1.67
C TYR A 4 -2.69 4.37 1.55
N LEU A 5 -2.10 3.51 0.73
CA LEU A 5 -2.54 2.13 0.54
C LEU A 5 -1.37 1.20 0.83
N ASP A 6 -1.60 0.20 1.67
CA ASP A 6 -0.62 -0.86 1.92
C ASP A 6 -0.44 -1.75 0.67
N VAL A 7 0.59 -2.61 0.68
CA VAL A 7 0.86 -3.51 -0.45
C VAL A 7 -0.24 -4.56 -0.63
N CYS A 8 -0.92 -4.98 0.44
CA CYS A 8 -2.03 -5.93 0.35
C CYS A 8 -3.22 -5.35 -0.43
N CYS A 9 -3.60 -4.10 -0.16
CA CYS A 9 -4.61 -3.33 -0.85
C CYS A 9 -4.29 -3.25 -2.34
N LEU A 10 -3.03 -2.91 -2.68
CA LEU A 10 -2.60 -2.80 -4.06
C LEU A 10 -2.54 -4.16 -4.79
N ASN A 11 -2.43 -5.27 -4.04
CA ASN A 11 -2.48 -6.62 -4.60
C ASN A 11 -3.89 -7.15 -4.83
N ARG A 12 -4.92 -6.60 -4.15
CA ARG A 12 -6.30 -7.11 -4.24
C ARG A 12 -6.82 -7.29 -5.65
N PRO A 13 -6.64 -6.34 -6.60
CA PRO A 13 -7.12 -6.52 -7.98
C PRO A 13 -6.47 -7.69 -8.74
N PHE A 14 -5.38 -8.25 -8.22
CA PHE A 14 -4.63 -9.36 -8.81
C PHE A 14 -4.76 -10.66 -8.01
N ASP A 15 -5.48 -10.65 -6.88
CA ASP A 15 -5.86 -11.85 -6.15
C ASP A 15 -6.97 -12.62 -6.90
N ASP A 16 -7.34 -13.79 -6.36
CA ASP A 16 -8.39 -14.65 -6.90
C ASP A 16 -9.77 -13.96 -6.89
N GLN A 17 -10.15 -13.41 -8.05
CA GLN A 17 -11.41 -12.69 -8.24
C GLN A 17 -12.65 -13.58 -8.24
N THR A 18 -12.50 -14.91 -8.14
CA THR A 18 -13.66 -15.81 -7.97
C THR A 18 -14.29 -15.68 -6.58
N GLN A 19 -13.53 -15.18 -5.61
CA GLN A 19 -14.01 -14.93 -4.26
C GLN A 19 -14.71 -13.56 -4.19
N ASN A 20 -16.01 -13.58 -3.85
CA ASN A 20 -16.83 -12.36 -3.78
C ASN A 20 -16.22 -11.27 -2.89
N LYS A 21 -15.61 -11.66 -1.75
CA LYS A 21 -14.94 -10.71 -0.84
C LYS A 21 -13.80 -9.97 -1.55
N ILE A 22 -12.92 -10.71 -2.22
CA ILE A 22 -11.76 -10.15 -2.92
C ILE A 22 -12.22 -9.24 -4.06
N ARG A 23 -13.28 -9.63 -4.79
CA ARG A 23 -13.84 -8.80 -5.86
C ARG A 23 -14.34 -7.44 -5.33
N ILE A 24 -15.12 -7.45 -4.25
CA ILE A 24 -15.66 -6.21 -3.65
C ILE A 24 -14.52 -5.32 -3.11
N GLU A 25 -13.54 -5.91 -2.42
CA GLU A 25 -12.37 -5.16 -1.95
C GLU A 25 -11.58 -4.56 -3.14
N SER A 26 -11.42 -5.32 -4.23
CA SER A 26 -10.75 -4.85 -5.45
C SER A 26 -11.48 -3.67 -6.08
N ASP A 27 -12.80 -3.75 -6.21
CA ASP A 27 -13.62 -2.66 -6.76
C ASP A 27 -13.50 -1.38 -5.92
N ALA A 28 -13.50 -1.51 -4.58
CA ALA A 28 -13.30 -0.38 -3.68
C ALA A 28 -11.91 0.26 -3.87
N ILE A 29 -10.85 -0.55 -3.94
CA ILE A 29 -9.48 -0.05 -4.18
C ILE A 29 -9.37 0.63 -5.54
N LEU A 30 -9.95 0.06 -6.60
CA LEU A 30 -9.93 0.63 -7.94
C LEU A 30 -10.70 1.96 -8.00
N ALA A 31 -11.82 2.09 -7.29
CA ALA A 31 -12.55 3.35 -7.18
C ALA A 31 -11.71 4.44 -6.47
N ILE A 32 -11.03 4.10 -5.38
CA ILE A 32 -10.10 5.00 -4.66
C ILE A 32 -8.95 5.44 -5.58
N LEU A 33 -8.35 4.49 -6.31
CA LEU A 33 -7.26 4.78 -7.25
C LEU A 33 -7.72 5.67 -8.40
N SER A 34 -8.93 5.46 -8.93
CA SER A 34 -9.51 6.31 -9.97
C SER A 34 -9.59 7.78 -9.51
N LYS A 35 -10.02 8.02 -8.27
CA LYS A 35 -10.05 9.36 -7.64
C LYS A 35 -8.67 9.95 -7.43
N CYS A 36 -7.65 9.11 -7.18
CA CYS A 36 -6.27 9.57 -7.11
C CYS A 36 -5.72 9.95 -8.49
N ILE A 37 -6.02 9.15 -9.52
CA ILE A 37 -5.58 9.37 -10.90
C ILE A 37 -6.23 10.63 -11.49
N SER A 38 -7.51 10.90 -11.19
CA SER A 38 -8.19 12.12 -11.61
C SER A 38 -7.64 13.40 -10.94
N GLY A 39 -6.78 13.25 -9.93
CA GLY A 39 -6.20 14.35 -9.17
C GLY A 39 -7.10 14.92 -8.07
N GLU A 40 -8.30 14.35 -7.89
CA GLU A 40 -9.21 14.72 -6.79
C GLU A 40 -8.58 14.39 -5.43
N TRP A 41 -7.95 13.22 -5.34
CA TRP A 41 -7.19 12.76 -4.18
C TRP A 41 -5.70 12.65 -4.50
N LYS A 42 -4.86 12.73 -3.46
CA LYS A 42 -3.40 12.60 -3.58
C LYS A 42 -2.99 11.25 -3.02
N LEU A 43 -2.54 10.37 -3.90
CA LEU A 43 -1.91 9.12 -3.50
C LEU A 43 -0.50 9.39 -2.96
N ILE A 44 -0.19 8.79 -1.82
CA ILE A 44 1.10 8.84 -1.13
C ILE A 44 1.69 7.44 -1.14
N SER A 45 3.00 7.37 -1.36
CA SER A 45 3.79 6.15 -1.24
C SER A 45 4.78 6.27 -0.07
N SER A 46 5.44 5.16 0.27
CA SER A 46 6.51 5.17 1.26
C SER A 46 7.63 4.21 0.87
N GLU A 47 8.79 4.40 1.49
CA GLU A 47 9.91 3.46 1.38
C GLU A 47 9.53 2.03 1.84
N VAL A 48 8.62 1.90 2.81
CA VAL A 48 8.11 0.59 3.28
C VAL A 48 7.46 -0.19 2.13
N LEU A 49 6.61 0.48 1.33
CA LEU A 49 5.96 -0.13 0.17
C LEU A 49 7.01 -0.64 -0.82
N ASP A 50 8.06 0.13 -1.09
CA ASP A 50 9.11 -0.28 -2.02
C ASP A 50 9.84 -1.53 -1.53
N ILE A 51 10.11 -1.63 -0.22
CA ILE A 51 10.75 -2.79 0.39
C ILE A 51 9.87 -4.04 0.24
N GLU A 52 8.59 -3.95 0.58
CA GLU A 52 7.64 -5.06 0.47
C GLU A 52 7.42 -5.52 -0.98
N ILE A 53 7.27 -4.56 -1.90
CA ILE A 53 7.08 -4.84 -3.33
C ILE A 53 8.34 -5.48 -3.91
N LYS A 54 9.53 -5.02 -3.52
CA LYS A 54 10.80 -5.62 -3.94
C LYS A 54 10.92 -7.08 -3.48
N ASN A 55 10.42 -7.38 -2.28
CA ASN A 55 10.40 -8.73 -1.70
C ASN A 55 9.34 -9.65 -2.29
N THR A 56 8.44 -9.14 -3.14
CA THR A 56 7.46 -9.97 -3.85
C THR A 56 8.16 -10.88 -4.87
N PRO A 57 8.10 -12.23 -4.74
CA PRO A 57 8.82 -13.15 -5.64
C PRO A 57 8.28 -13.15 -7.06
N ASP A 58 6.96 -13.00 -7.20
CA ASP A 58 6.28 -12.96 -8.49
C ASP A 58 6.56 -11.64 -9.20
N LYS A 59 7.39 -11.70 -10.24
CA LYS A 59 7.78 -10.54 -11.06
C LYS A 59 6.59 -9.90 -11.77
N TRP A 60 5.60 -10.69 -12.19
CA TRP A 60 4.42 -10.18 -12.87
C TRP A 60 3.57 -9.36 -11.90
N ARG A 61 3.29 -9.91 -10.70
CA ARG A 61 2.55 -9.19 -9.65
C ARG A 61 3.27 -7.94 -9.22
N ARG A 62 4.58 -8.04 -8.98
CA ARG A 62 5.43 -6.90 -8.61
C ARG A 62 5.32 -5.75 -9.61
N ASN A 63 5.43 -6.04 -10.90
CA ASN A 63 5.32 -5.02 -11.95
C ASN A 63 3.92 -4.40 -11.99
N LYS A 64 2.86 -5.19 -11.79
CA LYS A 64 1.48 -4.70 -11.80
C LYS A 64 1.20 -3.78 -10.62
N VAL A 65 1.59 -4.18 -9.41
CA VAL A 65 1.48 -3.35 -8.20
C VAL A 65 2.26 -2.04 -8.39
N TYR A 66 3.47 -2.10 -8.95
CA TYR A 66 4.27 -0.91 -9.25
C TYR A 66 3.53 0.10 -10.14
N GLN A 67 2.83 -0.36 -11.18
CA GLN A 67 2.05 0.54 -12.04
C GLN A 67 0.89 1.22 -11.29
N LEU A 68 0.30 0.57 -10.28
CA LEU A 68 -0.84 1.12 -9.54
C LEU A 68 -0.45 2.27 -8.62
N TYR A 69 0.72 2.19 -7.95
CA TYR A 69 1.14 3.25 -7.02
C TYR A 69 2.13 4.25 -7.61
N LYS A 70 2.67 4.00 -8.82
CA LYS A 70 3.49 4.96 -9.59
C LYS A 70 2.89 6.39 -9.70
N PRO A 71 1.56 6.59 -9.78
CA PRO A 71 0.98 7.93 -9.79
C PRO A 71 1.18 8.73 -8.49
N ALA A 72 1.63 8.09 -7.41
CA ALA A 72 1.93 8.76 -6.15
C ALA A 72 3.00 9.84 -6.36
N LYS A 73 2.65 11.09 -6.02
CA LYS A 73 3.55 12.24 -6.20
C LYS A 73 4.39 12.55 -4.99
N GLU A 74 4.04 11.97 -3.84
CA GLU A 74 4.68 12.17 -2.56
C GLU A 74 5.14 10.81 -2.03
N LYS A 75 6.42 10.71 -1.67
CA LYS A 75 7.01 9.51 -1.09
C LYS A 75 7.53 9.83 0.30
N ILE A 76 7.02 9.10 1.29
CA ILE A 76 7.47 9.18 2.68
C ILE A 76 8.69 8.28 2.85
N MET A 77 9.81 8.88 3.25
CA MET A 77 11.04 8.16 3.59
C MET A 77 11.00 7.75 5.06
N LEU A 78 11.51 6.57 5.38
CA LEU A 78 11.65 6.16 6.77
C LEU A 78 12.65 7.08 7.47
N ASN A 79 12.33 7.41 8.72
CA ASN A 79 13.19 8.20 9.59
C ASN A 79 13.05 7.70 11.03
N ASP A 80 13.93 8.14 11.92
CA ASP A 80 13.96 7.67 13.30
C ASP A 80 12.64 7.90 14.04
N LYS A 81 11.89 8.97 13.72
CA LYS A 81 10.58 9.23 14.34
C LYS A 81 9.56 8.17 13.94
N ILE A 82 9.49 7.84 12.65
CA ILE A 82 8.58 6.79 12.13
C ILE A 82 8.99 5.43 12.67
N ILE A 83 10.30 5.13 12.69
CA ILE A 83 10.81 3.85 13.19
C ILE A 83 10.49 3.69 14.69
N ASN A 84 10.77 4.70 15.51
CA ASN A 84 10.45 4.65 16.93
C ASN A 84 8.95 4.52 17.16
N ARG A 85 8.12 5.23 16.38
CA ARG A 85 6.67 5.10 16.45
C ARG A 85 6.19 3.70 16.06
N ALA A 86 6.80 3.08 15.04
CA ALA A 86 6.49 1.71 14.66
C ALA A 86 6.87 0.70 15.76
N ILE A 87 7.98 0.91 16.47
CA ILE A 87 8.38 0.09 17.63
C ILE A 87 7.35 0.22 18.76
N GLU A 88 6.87 1.43 19.05
CA GLU A 88 5.79 1.63 20.02
C GLU A 88 4.52 0.91 19.59
N ILE A 89 4.11 1.00 18.32
CA ILE A 89 2.93 0.33 17.77
C ILE A 89 3.08 -1.19 17.86
N GLN A 90 4.27 -1.71 17.57
CA GLN A 90 4.58 -3.14 17.66
C GLN A 90 4.43 -3.67 19.09
N SER A 91 4.66 -2.85 20.12
CA SER A 91 4.46 -3.25 21.52
C SER A 91 3.02 -3.64 21.85
N PHE A 92 2.04 -3.20 21.03
CA PHE A 92 0.64 -3.61 21.12
C PHE A 92 0.32 -4.93 20.38
N GLY A 93 1.33 -5.64 19.86
CA GLY A 93 1.17 -6.93 19.19
C GLY A 93 0.92 -6.84 17.68
N ILE A 94 1.06 -5.65 17.09
CA ILE A 94 0.97 -5.45 15.63
C ILE A 94 2.29 -5.89 14.99
N LYS A 95 2.24 -6.51 13.79
CA LYS A 95 3.45 -6.98 13.10
C LYS A 95 4.35 -5.81 12.69
N SER A 96 5.63 -6.08 12.45
CA SER A 96 6.63 -5.06 12.17
C SER A 96 6.32 -4.18 10.96
N PHE A 97 6.02 -4.78 9.80
CA PHE A 97 5.68 -4.03 8.58
C PHE A 97 4.35 -3.29 8.72
N ASP A 98 3.32 -3.96 9.26
CA ASP A 98 2.03 -3.32 9.56
C ASP A 98 2.22 -2.09 10.49
N SER A 99 3.10 -2.19 11.48
CA SER A 99 3.44 -1.07 12.37
C SER A 99 4.12 0.08 11.63
N LEU A 100 4.97 -0.21 10.64
CA LEU A 100 5.61 0.80 9.79
C LEU A 100 4.62 1.48 8.83
N HIS A 101 3.56 0.80 8.40
CA HIS A 101 2.49 1.42 7.60
C HIS A 101 1.61 2.36 8.44
N ILE A 102 1.46 2.08 9.73
CA ILE A 102 0.63 2.86 10.66
C ILE A 102 1.37 4.08 11.24
N ALA A 103 2.69 3.96 11.42
CA ALA A 103 3.55 4.95 12.05
C ALA A 103 3.71 6.26 11.25
#